data_AF-A0A1Y1R4R6-F1
#
_entry.id   AF-A0A1Y1R4R6-F1
#
_cell.length_a   1.000
_cell.length_b   1.000
_cell.length_c   1.000
_cell.angle_alpha   90.00
_cell.angle_beta   90.00
_cell.angle_gamma   90.00
#
_symmetry.space_group_name_H-M   'P 1'
#
loop_
_entity.id
_entity.type
_entity.pdbx_description
1 polymer ?
#
loop_
_entity_poly.entity_id
_entity_poly.type
_entity_poly.pdbx_seq_one_letter_code
_entity_poly.pdbx_strand_id
1 'polypeptide(L)'
;MNDKLNAHIQDLHDLLDGQPVDECTAASLRQITDELEIALARAEGKVPVETFNDRLEKEAIEFAEEHPTIAQTIRQIINTLNSIGI
;
A
#
# COMPACT_ATOMS: atom_id res chain seq x y z
N MET A 1 11.57 -3.07 12.57
CA MET A 1 10.60 -3.48 11.55
C MET A 1 9.27 -2.87 11.92
N ASN A 2 8.57 -2.23 10.98
CA ASN A 2 7.32 -1.54 11.29
C ASN A 2 6.15 -2.53 11.19
N ASP A 3 5.91 -3.29 12.26
CA ASP A 3 4.87 -4.33 12.33
C ASP A 3 3.49 -3.83 11.87
N LYS A 4 3.15 -2.58 12.15
CA LYS A 4 1.88 -1.97 11.72
C LYS A 4 1.76 -1.86 10.20
N LEU A 5 2.80 -1.36 9.54
CA LEU A 5 2.78 -1.20 8.09
C LEU A 5 2.69 -2.56 7.42
N ASN A 6 3.47 -3.52 7.90
CA ASN A 6 3.47 -4.87 7.35
C ASN A 6 2.09 -5.54 7.52
N ALA A 7 1.44 -5.35 8.66
CA ALA A 7 0.08 -5.83 8.87
C ALA A 7 -0.92 -5.21 7.87
N HIS A 8 -0.82 -3.91 7.57
CA HIS A 8 -1.68 -3.26 6.59
C HIS A 8 -1.40 -3.71 5.14
N ILE A 9 -0.14 -3.99 4.80
CA ILE A 9 0.23 -4.54 3.49
C ILE A 9 -0.31 -5.96 3.33
N GLN A 10 -0.20 -6.78 4.36
CA GLN A 10 -0.77 -8.13 4.37
C GLN A 10 -2.29 -8.13 4.26
N ASP A 11 -2.97 -7.24 5.00
CA ASP A 11 -4.42 -7.05 4.89
C ASP A 11 -4.82 -6.67 3.47
N LEU A 12 -4.06 -5.77 2.83
CA LEU A 12 -4.29 -5.41 1.43
C LEU A 12 -4.12 -6.62 0.50
N HIS A 13 -3.08 -7.43 0.68
CA HIS A 13 -2.84 -8.62 -0.15
C HIS A 13 -3.94 -9.66 0.01
N ASP A 14 -4.44 -9.88 1.22
CA ASP A 14 -5.54 -10.79 1.52
C ASP A 14 -6.85 -10.29 0.88
N LEU A 15 -7.13 -8.98 0.97
CA LEU A 15 -8.28 -8.36 0.31
C LEU A 15 -8.22 -8.49 -1.22
N LEU A 16 -7.04 -8.32 -1.81
CA LEU A 16 -6.82 -8.47 -3.26
C LEU A 16 -6.98 -9.93 -3.72
N ASP A 17 -6.68 -10.90 -2.86
CA ASP A 17 -6.83 -12.33 -3.16
C ASP A 17 -8.27 -12.82 -2.98
N GLY A 18 -8.96 -12.27 -1.97
CA GLY A 18 -10.33 -12.63 -1.60
C GLY A 18 -11.43 -11.90 -2.37
N GLN A 19 -11.12 -10.82 -3.10
CA GLN A 19 -12.09 -10.06 -3.90
C GLN A 19 -11.84 -10.20 -5.40
N PRO A 20 -12.89 -10.14 -6.25
CA PRO A 20 -12.78 -10.15 -7.70
C PRO A 20 -12.29 -8.78 -8.19
N VAL A 21 -11.05 -8.46 -7.85
CA VAL A 21 -10.36 -7.25 -8.26
C VAL A 21 -9.77 -7.47 -9.65
N ASP A 22 -9.74 -6.43 -10.47
CA ASP A 22 -9.05 -6.49 -11.76
C ASP A 22 -7.57 -6.87 -11.56
N GLU A 23 -7.12 -7.90 -12.28
CA GLU A 23 -5.77 -8.45 -12.14
C GLU A 23 -4.69 -7.39 -12.40
N CYS A 24 -4.97 -6.43 -13.28
CA CYS A 24 -4.06 -5.35 -13.62
C CYS A 24 -3.88 -4.40 -12.43
N THR A 25 -4.97 -4.03 -11.76
CA THR A 25 -4.96 -3.11 -10.62
C THR A 25 -4.43 -3.78 -9.35
N ALA A 26 -4.78 -5.06 -9.13
CA ALA A 26 -4.20 -5.86 -8.06
C ALA A 26 -2.69 -6.04 -8.23
N ALA A 27 -2.22 -6.25 -9.46
CA ALA A 27 -0.79 -6.35 -9.76
C ALA A 27 -0.05 -5.02 -9.48
N SER A 28 -0.63 -3.89 -9.88
CA SER A 28 -0.08 -2.56 -9.58
C SER A 28 0.10 -2.33 -8.09
N LEU A 29 -0.94 -2.59 -7.29
CA LEU A 29 -0.88 -2.47 -5.84
C LEU A 29 0.15 -3.40 -5.21
N ARG A 30 0.15 -4.69 -5.58
CA ARG A 30 1.14 -5.67 -5.10
C ARG A 30 2.55 -5.18 -5.39
N GLN A 31 2.80 -4.70 -6.60
CA GLN A 31 4.10 -4.16 -6.99
C GLN A 31 4.50 -2.96 -6.14
N ILE A 32 3.59 -1.98 -5.92
CA ILE A 32 3.88 -0.80 -5.11
C ILE A 32 4.23 -1.20 -3.66
N THR A 33 3.47 -2.13 -3.07
CA THR A 33 3.74 -2.61 -1.71
C THR A 33 5.04 -3.40 -1.59
N ASP A 34 5.37 -4.22 -2.58
CA ASP A 34 6.61 -5.02 -2.59
C ASP A 34 7.84 -4.10 -2.74
N GLU A 35 7.77 -3.13 -3.66
CA GLU A 35 8.80 -2.10 -3.81
C GLU A 35 9.00 -1.29 -2.52
N LEU A 36 7.91 -0.98 -1.82
CA LEU A 36 7.93 -0.28 -0.54
C LEU A 36 8.58 -1.11 0.57
N GLU A 37 8.23 -2.39 0.71
CA GLU A 37 8.85 -3.31 1.68
C GLU A 37 10.35 -3.45 1.42
N ILE A 38 10.75 -3.62 0.16
CA ILE A 38 12.16 -3.68 -0.23
C ILE A 38 12.86 -2.36 0.11
N ALA A 39 12.23 -1.22 -0.18
CA ALA A 39 12.80 0.09 0.11
C ALA A 39 12.97 0.28 1.62
N LEU A 40 11.99 -0.10 2.44
CA LEU A 40 12.06 -0.01 3.90
C LEU A 40 13.06 -0.98 4.52
N ALA A 41 13.24 -2.15 3.92
CA ALA A 41 14.24 -3.12 4.36
C ALA A 41 15.67 -2.68 4.01
N ARG A 42 15.85 -1.99 2.88
CA ARG A 42 17.16 -1.54 2.39
C ARG A 42 17.57 -0.16 2.89
N ALA A 43 16.62 0.75 3.01
CA ALA A 43 16.87 2.11 3.45
C ALA A 43 16.68 2.17 4.96
N GLU A 44 17.78 2.43 5.68
CA GLU A 44 17.79 2.84 7.09
C GLU A 44 17.11 4.22 7.27
N GLY A 45 15.85 4.37 6.84
CA GLY A 45 15.05 5.60 6.99
C GLY A 45 15.10 6.59 5.82
N LYS A 46 15.65 6.24 4.65
CA LYS A 46 15.64 7.10 3.43
C LYS A 46 14.85 6.51 2.28
N VAL A 47 13.62 6.07 2.56
CA VAL A 47 12.67 5.71 1.50
C VAL A 47 12.03 7.01 0.98
N PRO A 48 11.91 7.21 -0.34
CA PRO A 48 11.08 8.29 -0.89
C PRO A 48 9.60 7.97 -0.68
N VAL A 49 9.15 8.06 0.58
CA VAL A 49 7.80 7.73 1.03
C VAL A 49 6.76 8.53 0.24
N GLU A 50 7.07 9.77 -0.12
CA GLU A 50 6.22 10.63 -0.96
C GLU A 50 5.88 9.98 -2.30
N THR A 51 6.85 9.34 -2.98
CA THR A 51 6.60 8.69 -4.27
C THR A 51 5.68 7.48 -4.16
N PHE A 52 5.81 6.71 -3.07
CA PHE A 52 4.93 5.57 -2.81
C PHE A 52 3.54 6.01 -2.40
N ASN A 53 3.44 7.06 -1.58
CA ASN A 53 2.16 7.63 -1.17
C ASN A 53 1.36 8.14 -2.37
N ASP A 54 1.98 8.86 -3.30
CA ASP A 54 1.30 9.37 -4.50
C ASP A 54 0.74 8.22 -5.35
N ARG A 55 1.54 7.16 -5.55
CA ARG A 55 1.13 5.95 -6.28
C ARG A 55 -0.01 5.23 -5.58
N LEU A 56 0.11 5.00 -4.27
CA LEU A 56 -0.92 4.35 -3.46
C LEU A 56 -2.21 5.19 -3.42
N GLU A 57 -2.11 6.51 -3.33
CA GLU A 57 -3.27 7.40 -3.29
C GLU A 57 -4.05 7.34 -4.60
N LYS A 58 -3.33 7.34 -5.74
CA LYS A 58 -3.96 7.19 -7.04
C LYS A 58 -4.73 5.87 -7.15
N GLU A 59 -4.10 4.74 -6.82
CA GLU A 59 -4.78 3.44 -6.84
C GLU A 59 -5.98 3.45 -5.88
N ALA A 60 -5.83 4.02 -4.67
CA ALA A 60 -6.93 4.09 -3.71
C ALA A 60 -8.14 4.87 -4.23
N ILE A 61 -7.94 5.89 -5.07
CA ILE A 61 -9.02 6.63 -5.71
C ILE A 61 -9.72 5.74 -6.75
N GLU A 62 -8.96 5.02 -7.58
CA GLU A 62 -9.52 4.08 -8.56
C GLU A 62 -10.31 2.95 -7.87
N PHE A 63 -9.79 2.43 -6.76
CA PHE A 63 -10.46 1.43 -5.93
C PHE A 63 -11.63 1.97 -5.12
N ALA A 64 -11.72 3.27 -4.85
CA ALA A 64 -12.77 3.81 -3.99
C ALA A 64 -14.18 3.64 -4.58
N GLU A 65 -14.28 3.56 -5.91
CA GLU A 65 -15.55 3.37 -6.62
C GLU A 65 -16.03 1.92 -6.58
N GLU A 66 -15.12 0.96 -6.82
CA GLU A 66 -15.47 -0.46 -6.96
C GLU A 66 -15.26 -1.27 -5.67
N HIS A 67 -14.22 -0.94 -4.88
CA HIS A 67 -13.83 -1.67 -3.68
C HIS A 67 -13.44 -0.70 -2.53
N PRO A 68 -14.44 -0.12 -1.83
CA PRO A 68 -14.19 0.88 -0.79
C PRO A 68 -13.33 0.36 0.36
N THR A 69 -13.39 -0.95 0.66
CA THR A 69 -12.56 -1.60 1.69
C THR A 69 -11.08 -1.57 1.32
N ILE A 70 -10.74 -1.86 0.06
CA ILE A 70 -9.37 -1.84 -0.45
C ILE A 70 -8.80 -0.41 -0.38
N ALA A 71 -9.57 0.56 -0.85
CA ALA A 71 -9.22 1.98 -0.77
C ALA A 71 -8.98 2.45 0.68
N GLN A 72 -9.76 1.94 1.64
CA GLN A 72 -9.55 2.23 3.06
C GLN A 72 -8.22 1.64 3.57
N THR A 73 -7.93 0.37 3.27
CA THR A 73 -6.67 -0.27 3.68
C THR A 73 -5.47 0.47 3.08
N ILE A 74 -5.52 0.86 1.80
CA ILE A 74 -4.45 1.65 1.17
C ILE A 74 -4.24 2.99 1.89
N ARG A 75 -5.31 3.70 2.25
CA ARG A 75 -5.21 4.92 3.07
C ARG A 75 -4.58 4.67 4.43
N GLN A 76 -4.81 3.51 5.05
CA GLN A 76 -4.14 3.16 6.31
C GLN A 76 -2.63 2.92 6.11
N ILE A 77 -2.24 2.32 4.98
CA ILE A 77 -0.82 2.18 4.59
C ILE A 77 -0.19 3.56 4.44
N ILE A 78 -0.79 4.47 3.67
CA ILE A 78 -0.31 5.85 3.47
C ILE A 78 -0.19 6.62 4.79
N ASN A 79 -1.21 6.54 5.65
CA ASN A 79 -1.17 7.19 6.96
C ASN A 79 -0.07 6.61 7.86
N THR A 80 0.13 5.30 7.81
CA THR A 80 1.20 4.64 8.55
C THR A 80 2.55 5.07 8.01
N LEU A 81 2.73 5.11 6.69
CA LEU A 81 3.93 5.61 6.03
C LEU A 81 4.25 7.06 6.41
N ASN A 82 3.27 7.95 6.39
CA ASN A 82 3.42 9.33 6.85
C ASN A 82 3.78 9.42 8.34
N SER A 83 3.23 8.52 9.17
CA SER A 83 3.59 8.44 10.59
C SER A 83 5.01 7.93 10.83
N ILE A 84 5.60 7.23 9.87
CA ILE A 84 6.97 6.71 9.92
C ILE A 84 7.96 7.71 9.31
N GLY A 85 7.49 8.57 8.40
CA GLY A 85 8.23 9.65 7.76
C GLY A 85 8.57 10.84 8.68
N ILE A 86 9.03 10.55 9.89
CA ILE A 86 9.73 11.48 10.79
C ILE A 86 11.22 11.15 10.74
#